data_AF-A0AAV4H4A2-F1
#
_entry.id   AF-A0AAV4H4A2-F1
#
_cell.length_a   1.000
_cell.length_b   1.000
_cell.length_c   1.000
_cell.angle_alpha   90.00
_cell.angle_beta   90.00
_cell.angle_gamma   90.00
#
_symmetry.space_group_name_H-M   'P 1'
#
loop_
_entity.id
_entity.type
_entity.pdbx_description
1 polymer ?
#
loop_
_entity_poly.entity_id
_entity_poly.type
_entity_poly.pdbx_seq_one_letter_code
_entity_poly.pdbx_strand_id
1 'polypeptide(L)'
;MRMPEYDVNSEKEWSISRGTESSETGKICCMFTCICFCVYLQSHYRTWAPTQSQEERLNAFHRKQLKKVLNIKYPVKITNSSLYNKCNERPLSIFILESRWRLFGHILRRDSQIPANQAMSRYFVTEGSKFKGRPLTTLPVVLNRDLSLIIKSNLQLKSSHDLEHLRSIVQQRDEWTKLTARIREAAEASESEH
;
A
#
# COMPACT_ATOMS: atom_id res chain seq x y z
N MET A 1 9.40 -21.81 -32.82
CA MET A 1 9.16 -20.36 -32.68
C MET A 1 10.07 -19.84 -31.58
N ARG A 2 11.04 -19.01 -31.95
CA ARG A 2 12.07 -18.45 -31.07
C ARG A 2 11.44 -17.26 -30.34
N MET A 3 11.38 -17.31 -29.00
CA MET A 3 10.90 -16.19 -28.19
C MET A 3 11.81 -14.97 -28.41
N PRO A 4 11.26 -13.75 -28.51
CA PRO A 4 12.09 -12.56 -28.53
C PRO A 4 12.77 -12.37 -27.18
N GLU A 5 14.06 -12.05 -27.23
CA GLU A 5 14.91 -11.80 -26.07
C GLU A 5 14.32 -10.69 -25.20
N TYR A 6 14.21 -10.99 -23.91
CA TYR A 6 13.79 -10.05 -22.87
C TYR A 6 14.93 -9.07 -22.61
N ASP A 7 14.77 -7.82 -23.02
CA ASP A 7 15.74 -6.76 -22.77
C ASP A 7 15.71 -6.35 -21.28
N VAL A 8 16.75 -6.78 -20.57
CA VAL A 8 17.02 -6.49 -19.15
C VAL A 8 17.28 -4.98 -18.90
N ASN A 9 17.36 -4.13 -19.94
CA ASN A 9 17.63 -2.71 -19.78
C ASN A 9 16.40 -1.81 -19.53
N SER A 10 15.17 -2.33 -19.50
CA SER A 10 13.97 -1.51 -19.21
C SER A 10 13.78 -1.18 -17.71
N GLU A 11 14.64 -1.67 -16.81
CA GLU A 11 14.62 -1.35 -15.37
C GLU A 11 15.44 -0.09 -15.01
N LYS A 12 15.55 0.88 -15.93
CA LYS A 12 16.23 2.15 -15.69
C LYS A 12 15.21 3.27 -15.66
N GLU A 13 14.71 3.55 -14.45
CA GLU A 13 14.45 4.90 -13.90
C GLU A 13 13.67 4.79 -12.58
N TRP A 14 14.29 4.14 -11.58
CA TRP A 14 14.08 4.58 -10.21
C TRP A 14 15.08 5.69 -9.94
N SER A 15 14.74 6.88 -10.44
CA SER A 15 15.21 8.12 -9.86
C SER A 15 14.61 8.17 -8.45
N ILE A 16 15.30 7.53 -7.51
CA ILE A 16 15.31 7.98 -6.12
C ILE A 16 15.62 9.45 -6.23
N SER A 17 14.62 10.32 -6.05
CA SER A 17 14.84 11.75 -5.89
C SER A 17 15.79 11.87 -4.71
N ARG A 18 17.08 11.96 -5.03
CA ARG A 18 18.14 12.33 -4.11
C ARG A 18 17.83 13.76 -3.73
N GLY A 19 17.04 13.90 -2.68
CA GLY A 19 17.04 15.09 -1.85
C GLY A 19 18.50 15.36 -1.51
N THR A 20 18.99 16.44 -2.08
CA THR A 20 20.31 16.98 -1.84
C THR A 20 20.45 17.25 -0.34
N GLU A 21 21.50 16.68 0.25
CA GLU A 21 22.15 17.23 1.45
C GLU A 21 21.35 17.21 2.77
N SER A 22 21.15 16.03 3.37
CA SER A 22 20.91 15.96 4.82
C SER A 22 21.37 14.61 5.42
N SER A 23 22.41 14.69 6.25
CA SER A 23 22.93 13.75 7.28
C SER A 23 22.92 12.22 7.02
N GLU A 24 24.02 11.56 7.38
CA GLU A 24 24.15 10.09 7.40
C GLU A 24 22.98 9.36 8.09
N THR A 25 22.31 10.03 9.03
CA THR A 25 21.11 9.55 9.72
C THR A 25 19.90 9.33 8.80
N GLY A 26 19.75 10.13 7.73
CA GLY A 26 18.68 9.96 6.73
C GLY A 26 18.91 8.73 5.85
N LYS A 27 20.18 8.47 5.48
CA LYS A 27 20.58 7.27 4.73
C LYS A 27 20.39 5.99 5.56
N ILE A 28 20.71 6.05 6.86
CA ILE A 28 20.51 4.92 7.79
C ILE A 28 19.02 4.67 8.08
N CYS A 29 18.20 5.73 8.22
CA CYS A 29 16.74 5.57 8.31
C CYS A 29 16.19 4.88 7.08
N CYS A 30 16.52 5.37 5.88
CA CYS A 30 16.02 4.83 4.63
C CYS A 30 16.44 3.36 4.41
N MET A 31 17.67 2.99 4.76
CA MET A 31 18.16 1.60 4.68
C MET A 31 17.41 0.66 5.65
N PHE A 32 17.15 1.09 6.88
CA PHE A 32 16.38 0.30 7.85
C PHE A 32 14.90 0.21 7.48
N THR A 33 14.31 1.29 6.96
CA THR A 33 12.96 1.28 6.37
C THR A 33 12.91 0.26 5.24
N CYS A 34 13.86 0.30 4.30
CA CYS A 34 13.96 -0.62 3.15
C CYS A 34 14.04 -2.10 3.55
N ILE A 35 14.84 -2.48 4.56
CA ILE A 35 14.99 -3.89 4.96
C ILE A 35 13.69 -4.42 5.61
N CYS A 36 13.04 -3.62 6.46
CA CYS A 36 11.73 -3.98 7.01
C CYS A 36 10.65 -4.03 5.91
N PHE A 37 10.77 -3.17 4.89
CA PHE A 37 9.87 -3.10 3.76
C PHE A 37 9.92 -4.36 2.88
N CYS A 38 11.12 -4.73 2.43
CA CYS A 38 11.32 -5.79 1.46
C CYS A 38 10.97 -7.17 2.02
N VAL A 39 11.32 -7.45 3.28
CA VAL A 39 11.19 -8.80 3.84
C VAL A 39 9.83 -9.04 4.49
N TYR A 40 9.29 -8.04 5.21
CA TYR A 40 8.11 -8.26 6.05
C TYR A 40 6.80 -7.84 5.35
N LEU A 41 6.82 -6.74 4.57
CA LEU A 41 5.59 -6.20 3.99
C LEU A 41 5.17 -6.92 2.71
N GLN A 42 6.13 -7.34 1.89
CA GLN A 42 5.86 -7.85 0.55
C GLN A 42 5.31 -9.29 0.55
N SER A 43 5.68 -10.12 1.53
CA SER A 43 5.24 -11.52 1.60
C SER A 43 3.97 -11.73 2.44
N HIS A 44 3.78 -11.00 3.53
CA HIS A 44 2.61 -11.17 4.41
C HIS A 44 1.38 -10.40 3.94
N TYR A 45 1.53 -9.14 3.50
CA TYR A 45 0.39 -8.23 3.27
C TYR A 45 -0.20 -8.33 1.86
N ARG A 46 0.47 -9.05 0.96
CA ARG A 46 -0.09 -9.44 -0.35
C ARG A 46 -1.13 -10.55 -0.21
N THR A 47 -1.00 -11.39 0.82
CA THR A 47 -1.82 -12.58 1.02
C THR A 47 -2.81 -12.41 2.18
N TRP A 48 -2.50 -11.53 3.14
CA TRP A 48 -3.33 -11.25 4.32
C TRP A 48 -3.73 -9.77 4.35
N ALA A 49 -5.03 -9.50 4.50
CA ALA A 49 -5.53 -8.14 4.64
C ALA A 49 -5.45 -7.74 6.14
N PRO A 50 -4.50 -6.88 6.55
CA PRO A 50 -4.24 -6.60 7.96
C PRO A 50 -5.43 -5.88 8.61
N THR A 51 -5.64 -6.12 9.90
CA THR A 51 -6.59 -5.31 10.69
C THR A 51 -5.95 -3.97 11.06
N GLN A 52 -6.77 -2.95 11.32
CA GLN A 52 -6.31 -1.62 11.74
C GLN A 52 -5.38 -1.68 12.96
N SER A 53 -5.69 -2.52 13.94
CA SER A 53 -4.84 -2.76 15.11
C SER A 53 -3.46 -3.35 14.78
N GLN A 54 -3.34 -4.11 13.68
CA GLN A 54 -2.06 -4.63 13.22
C GLN A 54 -1.26 -3.52 12.51
N GLU A 55 -1.93 -2.68 11.71
CA GLU A 55 -1.32 -1.52 11.06
C GLU A 55 -0.78 -0.51 12.10
N GLU A 56 -1.54 -0.24 13.17
CA GLU A 56 -1.10 0.61 14.29
C GLU A 56 0.13 0.06 15.02
N ARG A 57 0.17 -1.26 15.25
CA ARG A 57 1.32 -1.94 15.86
C ARG A 57 2.57 -1.83 14.99
N LEU A 58 2.43 -1.92 13.67
CA LEU A 58 3.53 -1.71 12.74
C LEU A 58 4.02 -0.27 12.77
N ASN A 59 3.12 0.70 12.77
CA ASN A 59 3.47 2.11 12.89
C ASN A 59 4.17 2.39 14.23
N ALA A 60 3.75 1.75 15.33
CA ALA A 60 4.46 1.84 16.62
C ALA A 60 5.86 1.24 16.56
N PHE A 61 6.03 0.08 15.92
CA PHE A 61 7.33 -0.55 15.70
C PHE A 61 8.25 0.34 14.86
N HIS A 62 7.75 0.88 13.74
CA HIS A 62 8.48 1.78 12.87
C HIS A 62 8.98 3.02 13.63
N ARG A 63 8.10 3.70 14.37
CA ARG A 63 8.47 4.83 15.23
C ARG A 63 9.54 4.47 16.27
N LYS A 64 9.49 3.25 16.83
CA LYS A 64 10.52 2.77 17.78
C LYS A 64 11.88 2.63 17.10
N GLN A 65 11.94 2.17 15.84
CA GLN A 65 13.19 2.10 15.08
C GLN A 65 13.72 3.50 14.75
N LEU A 66 12.86 4.41 14.26
CA LEU A 66 13.25 5.79 13.97
C LEU A 66 13.84 6.50 15.21
N LYS A 67 13.22 6.31 16.37
CA LYS A 67 13.75 6.84 17.64
C LYS A 67 15.12 6.28 18.00
N LYS A 68 15.40 5.01 17.72
CA LYS A 68 16.72 4.40 17.95
C LYS A 68 17.76 4.98 17.00
N VAL A 69 17.45 5.15 15.72
CA VAL A 69 18.37 5.72 14.73
C VAL A 69 18.70 7.17 15.08
N LEU A 70 17.71 7.95 15.52
CA LEU A 70 17.91 9.32 16.00
C LEU A 70 18.49 9.41 17.42
N ASN A 71 18.80 8.27 18.06
CA ASN A 71 19.31 8.16 19.43
C ASN A 71 18.50 8.97 20.48
N ILE A 72 17.17 9.03 20.31
CA ILE A 72 16.29 9.76 21.22
C ILE A 72 16.07 8.90 22.47
N LYS A 73 16.64 9.34 23.59
CA LYS A 73 16.46 8.71 24.91
C LYS A 73 15.45 9.50 25.74
N TYR A 74 14.79 8.78 26.65
CA TYR A 74 14.07 9.42 27.75
C TYR A 74 15.01 10.38 28.50
N PRO A 75 14.59 11.59 28.94
CA PRO A 75 13.22 12.09 29.06
C PRO A 75 12.71 12.94 27.86
N VAL A 76 13.44 12.98 26.75
CA VAL A 76 13.09 13.85 25.61
C VAL A 76 11.80 13.39 24.94
N LYS A 77 10.79 14.26 24.91
CA LYS A 77 9.51 14.04 24.22
C LYS A 77 9.55 14.67 22.82
N ILE A 78 9.15 13.90 21.81
CA ILE A 78 9.04 14.35 20.40
C ILE A 78 7.69 13.89 19.87
N THR A 79 7.01 14.78 19.14
CA THR A 79 5.73 14.47 18.48
C THR A 79 5.93 13.52 17.31
N ASN A 80 4.90 12.73 16.97
CA ASN A 80 4.99 11.77 15.85
C ASN A 80 5.29 12.48 14.52
N SER A 81 4.65 13.61 14.27
CA SER A 81 4.88 14.44 13.07
C SER A 81 6.33 14.95 12.99
N SER A 82 6.89 15.44 14.09
CA SER A 82 8.29 15.91 14.13
C SER A 82 9.28 14.76 13.90
N LEU A 83 8.99 13.56 14.40
CA LEU A 83 9.83 12.37 14.18
C LEU A 83 9.91 12.02 12.69
N TYR A 84 8.76 11.96 12.02
CA TYR A 84 8.67 11.66 10.59
C TYR A 84 9.31 12.75 9.73
N ASN A 85 9.06 14.03 10.05
CA ASN A 85 9.67 15.16 9.34
C ASN A 85 11.21 15.16 9.43
N LYS A 86 11.77 14.82 10.60
CA LYS A 86 13.23 14.70 10.79
C LYS A 86 13.86 13.58 9.97
N CYS A 87 13.12 12.50 9.77
CA CYS A 87 13.57 11.35 8.97
C CYS A 87 13.23 11.49 7.48
N ASN A 88 12.41 12.47 7.09
CA ASN A 88 11.78 12.57 5.78
C ASN A 88 11.06 11.26 5.38
N GLU A 89 10.41 10.63 6.36
CA GLU A 89 9.76 9.32 6.23
C GLU A 89 8.26 9.39 6.51
N ARG A 90 7.50 8.39 6.05
CA ARG A 90 6.04 8.30 6.23
C ARG A 90 5.66 7.10 7.11
N PRO A 91 4.44 7.06 7.68
CA PRO A 91 3.96 5.88 8.39
C PRO A 91 3.95 4.64 7.51
N LEU A 92 4.15 3.47 8.12
CA LEU A 92 4.22 2.20 7.39
C LEU A 92 2.85 1.81 6.80
N SER A 93 1.76 2.25 7.42
CA SER A 93 0.39 2.10 6.91
C SER A 93 0.23 2.61 5.48
N ILE A 94 0.77 3.80 5.19
CA ILE A 94 0.69 4.44 3.85
C ILE A 94 1.37 3.58 2.79
N PHE A 95 2.54 3.06 3.11
CA PHE A 95 3.30 2.21 2.20
C PHE A 95 2.64 0.85 1.93
N ILE A 96 2.00 0.27 2.96
CA ILE A 96 1.21 -0.96 2.82
C ILE A 96 0.02 -0.70 1.90
N LEU A 97 -0.65 0.44 2.07
CA LEU A 97 -1.73 0.87 1.21
C LEU A 97 -1.26 0.97 -0.25
N GLU A 98 -0.17 1.69 -0.53
CA GLU A 98 0.37 1.81 -1.88
C GLU A 98 0.70 0.45 -2.51
N SER A 99 1.33 -0.43 -1.73
CA SER A 99 1.69 -1.78 -2.17
C SER A 99 0.46 -2.64 -2.49
N ARG A 100 -0.60 -2.52 -1.69
CA ARG A 100 -1.89 -3.20 -1.88
C ARG A 100 -2.57 -2.75 -3.17
N TRP A 101 -2.66 -1.44 -3.39
CA TRP A 101 -3.23 -0.87 -4.61
C TRP A 101 -2.38 -1.21 -5.85
N ARG A 102 -1.05 -1.19 -5.73
CA ARG A 102 -0.15 -1.63 -6.80
C ARG A 102 -0.35 -3.10 -7.18
N LEU A 103 -0.53 -3.99 -6.20
CA LEU A 103 -0.85 -5.40 -6.44
C LEU A 103 -2.23 -5.55 -7.09
N PHE A 104 -3.24 -4.86 -6.59
CA PHE A 104 -4.60 -4.93 -7.12
C PHE A 104 -4.65 -4.48 -8.58
N GLY A 105 -4.05 -3.34 -8.91
CA GLY A 105 -3.91 -2.88 -10.29
C GLY A 105 -3.04 -3.80 -11.16
N HIS A 106 -2.09 -4.54 -10.58
CA HIS A 106 -1.36 -5.57 -11.31
C HIS A 106 -2.24 -6.78 -11.65
N ILE A 107 -3.04 -7.27 -10.69
CA ILE A 107 -3.97 -8.40 -10.90
C ILE A 107 -4.99 -8.05 -11.99
N LEU A 108 -5.58 -6.86 -11.95
CA LEU A 108 -6.61 -6.44 -12.90
C LEU A 108 -6.11 -6.21 -14.33
N ARG A 109 -4.82 -5.85 -14.50
CA ARG A 109 -4.18 -5.71 -15.83
C ARG A 109 -3.81 -7.04 -16.48
N ARG A 110 -3.67 -8.09 -15.67
CA ARG A 110 -3.32 -9.41 -16.20
C ARG A 110 -4.54 -10.09 -16.80
N ASP A 111 -4.28 -11.12 -17.59
CA ASP A 111 -5.29 -11.93 -18.24
C ASP A 111 -6.34 -12.46 -17.23
N SER A 112 -7.59 -12.58 -17.68
CA SER A 112 -8.70 -13.11 -16.90
C SER A 112 -8.49 -14.57 -16.50
N GLN A 113 -7.60 -15.29 -17.20
CA GLN A 113 -7.27 -16.69 -16.90
C GLN A 113 -6.34 -16.88 -15.70
N ILE A 114 -5.77 -15.81 -15.15
CA ILE A 114 -4.94 -15.94 -13.94
C ILE A 114 -5.83 -16.26 -12.74
N PRO A 115 -5.46 -17.25 -11.89
CA PRO A 115 -6.25 -17.64 -10.72
C PRO A 115 -6.64 -16.47 -9.81
N ALA A 116 -5.77 -15.47 -9.64
CA ALA A 116 -6.03 -14.28 -8.85
C ALA A 116 -7.14 -13.37 -9.46
N ASN A 117 -7.19 -13.26 -10.79
CA ASN A 117 -8.22 -12.49 -11.49
C ASN A 117 -9.57 -13.24 -11.43
N GLN A 118 -9.55 -14.55 -11.72
CA GLN A 118 -10.72 -15.41 -11.57
C GLN A 118 -11.29 -15.39 -10.14
N ALA A 119 -10.43 -15.44 -9.12
CA ALA A 119 -10.84 -15.35 -7.72
C ALA A 119 -11.53 -14.01 -7.41
N MET A 120 -11.03 -12.91 -7.97
CA MET A 120 -11.63 -11.59 -7.82
C MET A 120 -13.01 -11.52 -8.50
N SER A 121 -13.14 -11.98 -9.75
CA SER A 121 -14.43 -12.02 -10.44
C SER A 121 -15.44 -12.91 -9.71
N ARG A 122 -15.02 -14.10 -9.24
CA ARG A 122 -15.88 -15.02 -8.48
C ARG A 122 -16.37 -14.42 -7.16
N TYR A 123 -15.57 -13.60 -6.50
CA TYR A 123 -15.96 -12.94 -5.26
C TYR A 123 -17.21 -12.06 -5.43
N PHE A 124 -17.34 -11.38 -6.57
CA PHE A 124 -18.47 -10.47 -6.84
C PHE A 124 -19.66 -11.13 -7.56
N VAL A 125 -19.44 -12.27 -8.24
CA VAL A 125 -20.49 -12.99 -8.99
C VAL A 125 -21.26 -13.99 -8.12
N THR A 126 -20.66 -14.51 -7.04
CA THR A 126 -21.26 -15.61 -6.28
C THR A 126 -22.19 -15.09 -5.18
N GLU A 127 -23.50 -15.08 -5.43
CA GLU A 127 -24.55 -14.92 -4.41
C GLU A 127 -24.74 -16.20 -3.55
N GLY A 128 -23.66 -16.91 -3.26
CA GLY A 128 -23.69 -18.18 -2.56
C GLY A 128 -23.72 -18.03 -1.03
N SER A 129 -24.07 -19.13 -0.35
CA SER A 129 -24.00 -19.28 1.11
C SER A 129 -22.64 -18.80 1.63
N LYS A 130 -22.64 -17.65 2.32
CA LYS A 130 -21.44 -17.12 2.98
C LYS A 130 -21.09 -18.05 4.13
N PHE A 131 -19.80 -18.39 4.24
CA PHE A 131 -19.31 -19.24 5.33
C PHE A 131 -19.76 -18.69 6.69
N LYS A 132 -20.45 -19.50 7.50
CA LYS A 132 -20.92 -19.10 8.83
C LYS A 132 -19.71 -19.05 9.78
N GLY A 133 -19.27 -17.85 10.14
CA GLY A 133 -18.15 -17.62 11.06
C GLY A 133 -17.68 -16.17 11.04
N ARG A 134 -16.66 -15.84 11.85
CA ARG A 134 -16.03 -14.52 11.82
C ARG A 134 -15.43 -14.30 10.43
N PRO A 135 -15.88 -13.30 9.65
CA PRO A 135 -15.28 -13.06 8.34
C PRO A 135 -13.81 -12.67 8.56
N LEU A 136 -12.89 -13.44 7.97
CA LEU A 136 -11.53 -12.93 7.78
C LEU A 136 -11.63 -11.68 6.89
N THR A 137 -10.83 -10.68 7.20
CA THR A 137 -10.69 -9.49 6.36
C THR A 137 -10.21 -9.93 4.98
N THR A 138 -11.09 -9.81 3.98
CA THR A 138 -10.77 -10.12 2.59
C THR A 138 -10.25 -8.87 1.89
N LEU A 139 -9.44 -9.07 0.85
CA LEU A 139 -8.86 -7.96 0.09
C LEU A 139 -9.92 -6.94 -0.40
N PRO A 140 -11.09 -7.35 -0.94
CA PRO A 140 -12.14 -6.41 -1.33
C PRO A 140 -12.69 -5.57 -0.16
N VAL A 141 -12.82 -6.13 1.04
CA VAL A 141 -13.30 -5.42 2.23
C VAL A 141 -12.31 -4.33 2.65
N VAL A 142 -11.02 -4.63 2.61
CA VAL A 142 -9.97 -3.67 2.95
C VAL A 142 -9.83 -2.59 1.87
N LEU A 143 -9.89 -2.96 0.59
CA LEU A 143 -9.92 -1.98 -0.50
C LEU A 143 -11.13 -1.05 -0.41
N ASN A 144 -12.30 -1.57 -0.05
CA ASN A 144 -13.50 -0.75 0.13
C ASN A 144 -13.37 0.20 1.34
N ARG A 145 -12.63 -0.20 2.39
CA ARG A 145 -12.24 0.72 3.48
C ARG A 145 -11.30 1.80 2.98
N ASP A 146 -10.26 1.46 2.22
CA ASP A 146 -9.33 2.43 1.66
C ASP A 146 -10.04 3.44 0.75
N LEU A 147 -10.99 2.98 -0.08
CA LEU A 147 -11.83 3.85 -0.91
C LEU A 147 -12.73 4.76 -0.08
N SER A 148 -13.20 4.29 1.08
CA SER A 148 -14.01 5.13 1.98
C SER A 148 -13.24 6.32 2.56
N LEU A 149 -11.89 6.25 2.62
CA LEU A 149 -11.03 7.33 3.11
C LEU A 149 -10.99 8.55 2.19
N ILE A 150 -11.16 8.38 0.88
CA ILE A 150 -11.15 9.51 -0.08
C ILE A 150 -12.48 10.30 -0.05
N ILE A 151 -13.47 9.85 0.73
CA ILE A 151 -14.76 10.53 0.96
C ILE A 151 -15.75 10.40 -0.23
N LYS A 152 -16.99 9.98 0.08
CA LYS A 152 -18.29 10.21 -0.64
C LYS A 152 -18.29 10.24 -2.19
N SER A 153 -17.38 9.56 -2.86
CA SER A 153 -17.41 9.40 -4.31
C SER A 153 -17.94 8.00 -4.62
N ASN A 154 -18.70 7.88 -5.72
CA ASN A 154 -19.51 6.72 -6.11
C ASN A 154 -18.71 5.43 -6.44
N LEU A 155 -17.48 5.30 -5.95
CA LEU A 155 -16.59 4.16 -6.18
C LEU A 155 -16.69 3.21 -4.98
N GLN A 156 -17.52 2.19 -5.11
CA GLN A 156 -17.64 1.10 -4.15
C GLN A 156 -17.17 -0.19 -4.82
N LEU A 157 -16.58 -1.11 -4.08
CA LEU A 157 -16.28 -2.46 -4.58
C LEU A 157 -17.35 -3.41 -4.04
N LYS A 158 -18.57 -3.32 -4.57
CA LYS A 158 -19.70 -4.16 -4.11
C LYS A 158 -20.26 -5.04 -5.22
N SER A 159 -20.31 -4.52 -6.44
CA SER A 159 -20.88 -5.19 -7.60
C SER A 159 -19.80 -5.57 -8.62
N SER A 160 -20.12 -6.53 -9.48
CA SER A 160 -19.31 -6.88 -10.66
C SER A 160 -19.15 -5.70 -11.62
N HIS A 161 -20.16 -4.83 -11.72
CA HIS A 161 -20.09 -3.61 -12.52
C HIS A 161 -19.00 -2.67 -12.01
N ASP A 162 -18.88 -2.51 -10.69
CA ASP A 162 -17.87 -1.63 -10.09
C ASP A 162 -16.44 -2.12 -10.39
N LEU A 163 -16.26 -3.45 -10.40
CA LEU A 163 -14.98 -4.07 -10.75
C LEU A 163 -14.62 -3.79 -12.21
N GLU A 164 -15.58 -3.86 -13.14
CA GLU A 164 -15.33 -3.58 -14.55
C GLU A 164 -15.05 -2.09 -14.79
N HIS A 165 -15.71 -1.19 -14.05
CA HIS A 165 -15.39 0.23 -14.06
C HIS A 165 -13.97 0.50 -13.54
N LEU A 166 -13.54 -0.18 -12.47
CA LEU A 166 -12.15 -0.10 -12.03
C LEU A 166 -11.18 -0.70 -13.06
N ARG A 167 -11.59 -1.74 -13.79
CA ARG A 167 -10.78 -2.33 -14.84
C ARG A 167 -10.51 -1.35 -15.98
N SER A 168 -11.50 -0.54 -16.38
CA SER A 168 -11.31 0.48 -17.40
C SER A 168 -10.32 1.57 -16.94
N ILE A 169 -10.42 2.01 -15.68
CA ILE A 169 -9.47 2.97 -15.07
C ILE A 169 -8.07 2.37 -15.02
N VAL A 170 -7.94 1.10 -14.62
CA VAL A 170 -6.65 0.41 -14.46
C VAL A 170 -5.90 0.24 -15.79
N GLN A 171 -6.60 0.10 -16.91
CA GLN A 171 -5.95 0.05 -18.23
C GLN A 171 -5.26 1.37 -18.59
N GLN A 172 -5.78 2.49 -18.09
CA GLN A 172 -5.17 3.81 -18.23
C GLN A 172 -4.19 4.04 -17.09
N ARG A 173 -2.89 3.81 -17.36
CA ARG A 173 -1.83 3.92 -16.33
C ARG A 173 -1.83 5.28 -15.62
N ASP A 174 -2.08 6.36 -16.35
CA ASP A 174 -2.06 7.72 -15.80
C ASP A 174 -3.23 7.97 -14.84
N GLU A 175 -4.43 7.52 -15.21
CA GLU A 175 -5.61 7.62 -14.34
C GLU A 175 -5.48 6.72 -13.11
N TRP A 176 -4.89 5.53 -13.27
CA TRP A 176 -4.57 4.66 -12.14
C TRP A 176 -3.58 5.32 -11.17
N THR A 177 -2.51 5.93 -11.68
CA THR A 177 -1.54 6.64 -10.86
C THR A 177 -2.18 7.82 -10.13
N LYS A 178 -3.02 8.62 -10.80
CA LYS A 178 -3.78 9.71 -10.16
C LYS A 178 -4.70 9.21 -9.05
N LEU A 179 -5.43 8.12 -9.29
CA LEU A 179 -6.30 7.50 -8.28
C LEU A 179 -5.48 7.08 -7.05
N THR A 180 -4.38 6.34 -7.25
CA THR A 180 -3.53 5.90 -6.14
C THR A 180 -2.89 7.04 -5.36
N ALA A 181 -2.51 8.13 -6.05
CA ALA A 181 -2.00 9.34 -5.39
C ALA A 181 -3.08 9.99 -4.51
N ARG A 182 -4.33 10.10 -5.00
CA ARG A 182 -5.44 10.61 -4.19
C ARG A 182 -5.74 9.75 -2.96
N ILE A 183 -5.69 8.42 -3.09
CA ILE A 183 -5.87 7.50 -1.94
C ILE A 183 -4.78 7.76 -0.90
N ARG A 184 -3.54 7.87 -1.34
CA ARG A 184 -2.39 8.14 -0.49
C ARG A 184 -2.53 9.48 0.25
N GLU A 185 -2.85 10.55 -0.48
CA GLU A 185 -3.04 11.89 0.10
C GLU A 185 -4.16 11.90 1.15
N ALA A 186 -5.28 11.23 0.88
CA ALA A 186 -6.38 11.08 1.84
C ALA A 186 -5.96 10.29 3.10
N ALA A 187 -5.17 9.22 2.93
CA ALA A 187 -4.66 8.45 4.05
C ALA A 187 -3.65 9.24 4.90
N GLU A 188 -2.77 10.02 4.25
CA GLU A 188 -1.82 10.90 4.95
C GLU A 188 -2.53 12.01 5.74
N ALA A 189 -3.62 12.56 5.20
CA ALA A 189 -4.45 13.54 5.90
C ALA A 189 -5.03 12.95 7.20
N SER A 190 -5.59 11.74 7.15
CA SER A 190 -6.20 11.07 8.31
C SER A 190 -5.21 10.76 9.46
N GLU A 191 -3.95 10.49 9.12
CA GLU A 191 -2.88 10.19 10.10
C GLU A 191 -2.28 11.47 10.70
N SER A 192 -2.42 12.63 10.04
CA SER A 192 -1.91 13.91 10.54
C SER A 192 -2.75 14.53 11.65
N GLU A 193 -4.03 14.12 11.76
CA GLU A 193 -4.98 14.60 12.76
C GLU A 193 -4.87 13.87 14.12
N HIS A 194 -4.03 12.83 14.22
CA HIS A 194 -3.84 11.97 15.40
C HIS A 194 -2.44 12.11 16.04
#